data_AF-A0A178GWX3-F1
#
_entry.id   AF-A0A178GWX3-F1
#
_cell.length_a   1.000
_cell.length_b   1.000
_cell.length_c   1.000
_cell.angle_alpha   90.00
_cell.angle_beta   90.00
_cell.angle_gamma   90.00
#
_symmetry.space_group_name_H-M   'P 1'
#
loop_
_entity.id
_entity.type
_entity.pdbx_description
1 polymer ?
#
loop_
_entity_poly.entity_id
_entity_poly.type
_entity_poly.pdbx_seq_one_letter_code
_entity_poly.pdbx_strand_id
1 'polypeptide(L)'
;MASLTFKDNSGANVPSPNIKSIIYEDAAQNKYTFGVDNATNVFNTFKYEPNGAAEIDYSATATNFMTGGAIATLLGIGTNVDEIKTKTDTIPADLTAKVTAIETATNAANLGDKVTAIQTKTDKMPDDLGTELGKLAKSAELAPLVKTAELDPLAKTAELAPLAKTADVAAIKAKTDTIPADLTAKVTAIETATNAANLGDKVTAIQTKTDKITDTLGADVIAIRAKTDTIPADLTAKVTAIETATNAANLGDKVTAIQTKTDKITDTLGADVIAIKAKTDSIPADLSADLVTIKTQVGTDMISGIKAKTDKITDTLGADVIAIKAKTDSIPADLTAKVTAIETATNAANLGDKVTAIQTKTDKITDTLGADVIAIKAKTDSIPADLTAKVTAIETATNAANLGDKVTAIQTKTDKMPSDLNAELIKLTTIGNAINGNGHVTAAAKAVLESSFKQAITDAGQEGSEWLRNEIKEIVSQPSFEIPTDSSSPLSWDW
;
A
#
# COMPACT_ATOMS: atom_id res chain seq x y z
N MET A 1 -25.69 -3.74 9.70
CA MET A 1 -27.02 -3.27 10.13
C MET A 1 -27.92 -3.36 8.93
N ALA A 2 -29.14 -3.88 9.09
CA ALA A 2 -30.04 -3.94 7.96
C ALA A 2 -30.58 -2.53 7.66
N SER A 3 -30.58 -2.12 6.38
CA SER A 3 -30.98 -0.77 5.98
C SER A 3 -32.35 -0.81 5.30
N LEU A 4 -33.23 0.12 5.68
CA LEU A 4 -34.55 0.28 5.09
C LEU A 4 -34.61 1.64 4.41
N THR A 5 -34.84 1.67 3.10
CA THR A 5 -34.90 2.91 2.32
C THR A 5 -36.19 3.02 1.50
N PHE A 6 -36.73 4.23 1.44
CA PHE A 6 -38.00 4.55 0.77
C PHE A 6 -37.73 5.46 -0.44
N LYS A 7 -38.22 5.07 -1.62
CA LYS A 7 -37.88 5.70 -2.91
C LYS A 7 -39.12 6.24 -3.65
N ASP A 8 -39.00 7.41 -4.29
CA ASP A 8 -40.06 8.03 -5.11
C ASP A 8 -39.99 7.67 -6.62
N ASN A 9 -40.82 8.32 -7.46
CA ASN A 9 -40.90 8.14 -8.91
C ASN A 9 -39.57 8.33 -9.67
N SER A 10 -38.60 9.01 -9.06
CA SER A 10 -37.28 9.28 -9.64
C SER A 10 -36.17 8.42 -9.02
N GLY A 11 -36.50 7.59 -8.02
CA GLY A 11 -35.53 6.79 -7.28
C GLY A 11 -34.78 7.58 -6.19
N ALA A 12 -35.29 8.74 -5.79
CA ALA A 12 -34.73 9.56 -4.71
C ALA A 12 -35.28 9.13 -3.34
N ASN A 13 -34.46 9.23 -2.29
CA ASN A 13 -34.88 8.92 -0.91
C ASN A 13 -35.87 10.00 -0.41
N VAL A 14 -37.05 9.60 0.05
CA VAL A 14 -38.13 10.55 0.41
C VAL A 14 -38.77 10.26 1.78
N PRO A 15 -39.21 11.31 2.52
CA PRO A 15 -39.86 11.16 3.84
C PRO A 15 -41.35 10.70 3.84
N SER A 16 -41.92 10.23 2.72
CA SER A 16 -43.34 9.87 2.50
C SER A 16 -44.29 11.08 2.37
N PRO A 17 -45.15 11.12 1.31
CA PRO A 17 -46.22 10.13 1.07
C PRO A 17 -46.18 9.37 -0.27
N ASN A 18 -45.25 9.66 -1.19
CA ASN A 18 -45.25 9.08 -2.55
C ASN A 18 -44.23 7.94 -2.73
N ILE A 19 -44.26 6.95 -1.85
CA ILE A 19 -43.30 5.84 -1.85
C ILE A 19 -43.76 4.77 -2.84
N LYS A 20 -42.96 4.54 -3.90
CA LYS A 20 -43.22 3.48 -4.88
C LYS A 20 -42.42 2.21 -4.66
N SER A 21 -41.35 2.26 -3.89
CA SER A 21 -40.66 1.05 -3.47
C SER A 21 -39.95 1.21 -2.14
N ILE A 22 -39.95 0.12 -1.39
CA ILE A 22 -39.19 -0.07 -0.18
C ILE A 22 -38.09 -1.07 -0.49
N ILE A 23 -36.86 -0.70 -0.22
CA ILE A 23 -35.71 -1.59 -0.39
C ILE A 23 -35.13 -1.85 0.99
N TYR A 24 -35.12 -3.13 1.35
CA TYR A 24 -34.50 -3.64 2.56
C TYR A 24 -33.25 -4.42 2.16
N GLU A 25 -32.12 -4.13 2.78
CA GLU A 25 -30.89 -4.88 2.58
C GLU A 25 -30.45 -5.46 3.92
N ASP A 26 -30.30 -6.78 3.97
CA ASP A 26 -29.95 -7.48 5.21
C ASP A 26 -28.45 -7.39 5.53
N ALA A 27 -28.04 -7.92 6.68
CA ALA A 27 -26.63 -7.90 7.08
C ALA A 27 -25.71 -8.75 6.19
N ALA A 28 -26.26 -9.66 5.39
CA ALA A 28 -25.54 -10.44 4.39
C ALA A 28 -25.49 -9.75 3.01
N GLN A 29 -26.03 -8.52 2.90
CA GLN A 29 -26.18 -7.72 1.68
C GLN A 29 -27.13 -8.33 0.65
N ASN A 30 -28.07 -9.15 1.08
CA ASN A 30 -29.15 -9.54 0.19
C ASN A 30 -30.19 -8.41 0.15
N LYS A 31 -30.62 -8.06 -1.06
CA LYS A 31 -31.58 -6.98 -1.32
C LYS A 31 -32.97 -7.52 -1.53
N TYR A 32 -33.92 -6.86 -0.89
CA TYR A 32 -35.35 -7.15 -0.93
C TYR A 32 -36.08 -5.88 -1.34
N THR A 33 -36.64 -5.88 -2.54
CA THR A 33 -37.35 -4.72 -3.10
C THR A 33 -38.84 -5.01 -3.12
N PHE A 34 -39.61 -4.21 -2.37
CA PHE A 34 -41.07 -4.26 -2.32
C PHE A 34 -41.62 -3.03 -3.03
N GLY A 35 -42.21 -3.22 -4.22
CA GLY A 35 -42.82 -2.15 -5.01
C GLY A 35 -44.29 -1.94 -4.68
N VAL A 36 -44.68 -0.68 -4.42
CA VAL A 36 -46.03 -0.20 -4.17
C VAL A 36 -46.57 0.44 -5.45
N ASP A 37 -47.74 -0.01 -5.91
CA ASP A 37 -48.46 0.67 -6.97
C ASP A 37 -49.28 1.82 -6.38
N ASN A 38 -48.85 3.06 -6.60
CA ASN A 38 -49.53 4.27 -6.10
C ASN A 38 -50.98 4.43 -6.58
N ALA A 39 -51.39 3.76 -7.67
CA ALA A 39 -52.78 3.83 -8.13
C ALA A 39 -53.73 3.06 -7.21
N THR A 40 -53.24 2.03 -6.52
CA THR A 40 -54.03 1.16 -5.63
C THR A 40 -53.54 1.12 -4.19
N ASN A 41 -52.36 1.70 -3.89
CA ASN A 41 -51.63 1.61 -2.62
C ASN A 41 -51.39 0.15 -2.16
N VAL A 42 -51.27 -0.80 -3.09
CA VAL A 42 -50.99 -2.21 -2.80
C VAL A 42 -49.55 -2.54 -3.22
N PHE A 43 -48.84 -3.33 -2.41
CA PHE A 43 -47.54 -3.86 -2.82
C PHE A 43 -47.74 -4.98 -3.85
N ASN A 44 -47.47 -4.68 -5.10
CA ASN A 44 -47.64 -5.62 -6.21
C ASN A 44 -46.33 -6.20 -6.71
N THR A 45 -45.20 -5.69 -6.24
CA THR A 45 -43.89 -6.12 -6.72
C THR A 45 -43.05 -6.59 -5.55
N PHE A 46 -42.45 -7.78 -5.64
CA PHE A 46 -41.46 -8.24 -4.68
C PHE A 46 -40.30 -8.88 -5.41
N LYS A 47 -39.11 -8.35 -5.21
CA LYS A 47 -37.89 -8.84 -5.86
C LYS A 47 -36.81 -9.07 -4.83
N TYR A 48 -36.05 -10.13 -5.05
CA TYR A 48 -34.96 -10.53 -4.18
C TYR A 48 -33.69 -10.66 -4.98
N GLU A 49 -32.66 -9.94 -4.57
CA GLU A 49 -31.34 -9.97 -5.17
C GLU A 49 -30.33 -10.44 -4.12
N PRO A 50 -29.98 -11.75 -4.12
CA PRO A 50 -28.99 -12.27 -3.21
C PRO A 50 -27.61 -11.68 -3.50
N ASN A 51 -26.80 -11.47 -2.47
CA ASN A 51 -25.49 -10.85 -2.60
C ASN A 51 -24.60 -11.59 -3.62
N GLY A 52 -24.25 -10.89 -4.70
CA GLY A 52 -23.40 -11.43 -5.78
C GLY A 52 -24.12 -12.32 -6.80
N ALA A 53 -25.46 -12.38 -6.79
CA ALA A 53 -26.26 -13.15 -7.72
C ALA A 53 -27.27 -12.26 -8.47
N ALA A 54 -27.87 -12.81 -9.53
CA ALA A 54 -28.87 -12.10 -10.34
C ALA A 54 -30.21 -11.94 -9.58
N GLU A 55 -30.85 -10.79 -9.77
CA GLU A 55 -32.18 -10.46 -9.23
C GLU A 55 -33.24 -11.50 -9.63
N ILE A 56 -34.01 -11.97 -8.65
CA ILE A 56 -35.12 -12.90 -8.80
C ILE A 56 -36.42 -12.16 -8.50
N ASP A 57 -37.34 -12.16 -9.47
CA ASP A 57 -38.64 -11.48 -9.36
C ASP A 57 -39.73 -12.45 -8.85
N TYR A 58 -40.26 -12.17 -7.65
CA TYR A 58 -41.32 -12.93 -6.98
C TYR A 58 -42.68 -12.22 -7.01
N SER A 59 -42.83 -11.18 -7.82
CA SER A 59 -43.99 -10.28 -7.79
C SER A 59 -45.32 -11.00 -8.01
N ALA A 60 -45.37 -12.01 -8.89
CA ALA A 60 -46.57 -12.80 -9.15
C ALA A 60 -47.09 -13.57 -7.91
N THR A 61 -46.21 -13.92 -6.96
CA THR A 61 -46.57 -14.61 -5.71
C THR A 61 -46.97 -13.60 -4.62
N ALA A 62 -46.36 -12.41 -4.62
CA ALA A 62 -46.62 -11.35 -3.64
C ALA A 62 -48.00 -10.70 -3.81
N THR A 63 -48.50 -10.57 -5.04
CA THR A 63 -49.86 -10.06 -5.31
C THR A 63 -50.93 -10.88 -4.58
N ASN A 64 -50.76 -12.21 -4.47
CA ASN A 64 -51.71 -13.09 -3.77
C ASN A 64 -51.69 -12.94 -2.23
N PHE A 65 -50.62 -12.39 -1.65
CA PHE A 65 -50.46 -12.25 -0.19
C PHE A 65 -51.08 -10.94 0.35
N MET A 66 -51.07 -9.89 -0.47
CA MET A 66 -51.48 -8.53 -0.06
C MET A 66 -52.99 -8.27 -0.22
N THR A 67 -53.66 -8.94 -1.17
CA THR A 67 -55.13 -8.86 -1.30
C THR A 67 -55.88 -9.76 -0.30
N GLY A 68 -55.17 -10.59 0.48
CA GLY A 68 -55.73 -11.63 1.34
C GLY A 68 -56.00 -11.26 2.82
N GLY A 69 -55.87 -9.99 3.23
CA GLY A 69 -56.26 -9.55 4.60
C GLY A 69 -55.26 -9.87 5.73
N ALA A 70 -54.10 -10.47 5.45
CA ALA A 70 -53.16 -10.92 6.48
C ALA A 70 -52.44 -9.79 7.26
N ILE A 71 -52.33 -8.58 6.69
CA ILE A 71 -51.64 -7.44 7.33
C ILE A 71 -52.45 -6.83 8.48
N ALA A 72 -53.78 -6.88 8.42
CA ALA A 72 -54.65 -6.32 9.45
C ALA A 72 -54.51 -7.07 10.80
N THR A 73 -54.25 -8.38 10.73
CA THR A 73 -54.05 -9.25 11.90
C THR A 73 -52.66 -9.08 12.52
N LEU A 74 -51.64 -8.74 11.73
CA LEU A 74 -50.24 -8.68 12.20
C LEU A 74 -49.91 -7.38 12.95
N LEU A 75 -50.52 -6.25 12.56
CA LEU A 75 -50.24 -4.95 13.17
C LEU A 75 -51.17 -4.60 14.35
N GLY A 76 -52.16 -5.45 14.68
CA GLY A 76 -53.12 -5.19 15.77
C GLY A 76 -53.99 -3.93 15.57
N ILE A 77 -53.96 -3.33 14.38
CA ILE A 77 -54.65 -2.07 14.08
C ILE A 77 -56.13 -2.32 13.78
N GLY A 78 -56.48 -3.53 13.31
CA GLY A 78 -57.87 -3.90 13.00
C GLY A 78 -58.78 -3.81 14.21
N THR A 79 -58.36 -4.32 15.38
CA THR A 79 -59.22 -4.34 16.57
C THR A 79 -59.41 -2.95 17.19
N ASN A 80 -58.37 -2.12 17.19
CA ASN A 80 -58.44 -0.80 17.81
C ASN A 80 -59.16 0.23 16.94
N VAL A 81 -59.06 0.16 15.60
CA VAL A 81 -59.79 1.06 14.71
C VAL A 81 -61.27 0.75 14.72
N ASP A 82 -61.65 -0.53 14.72
CA ASP A 82 -63.06 -0.92 14.85
C ASP A 82 -63.62 -0.56 16.24
N GLU A 83 -62.85 -0.71 17.32
CA GLU A 83 -63.27 -0.24 18.65
C GLU A 83 -63.40 1.29 18.74
N ILE A 84 -62.47 2.03 18.14
CA ILE A 84 -62.53 3.50 18.12
C ILE A 84 -63.71 3.96 17.27
N LYS A 85 -63.95 3.35 16.12
CA LYS A 85 -65.10 3.63 15.27
C LYS A 85 -66.40 3.31 15.99
N THR A 86 -66.48 2.15 16.63
CA THR A 86 -67.66 1.75 17.42
C THR A 86 -67.90 2.70 18.59
N LYS A 87 -66.86 3.13 19.31
CA LYS A 87 -66.98 4.13 20.38
C LYS A 87 -67.34 5.52 19.85
N THR A 88 -66.87 5.89 18.65
CA THR A 88 -67.18 7.20 18.04
C THR A 88 -68.61 7.23 17.51
N ASP A 89 -69.06 6.15 16.89
CA ASP A 89 -70.41 6.01 16.34
C ASP A 89 -71.48 5.89 17.45
N THR A 90 -71.10 5.48 18.67
CA THR A 90 -72.01 5.43 19.83
C THR A 90 -72.10 6.72 20.64
N ILE A 91 -71.17 7.68 20.50
CA ILE A 91 -71.20 8.97 21.21
C ILE A 91 -72.53 9.73 20.98
N PRO A 92 -73.07 9.86 19.76
CA PRO A 92 -74.33 10.57 19.54
C PRO A 92 -75.51 9.90 20.24
N ALA A 93 -75.56 8.56 20.25
CA ALA A 93 -76.63 7.80 20.90
C ALA A 93 -76.57 7.91 22.43
N ASP A 94 -75.36 7.83 23.01
CA ASP A 94 -75.15 7.95 24.46
C ASP A 94 -75.43 9.37 24.96
N LEU A 95 -75.07 10.40 24.19
CA LEU A 95 -75.38 11.79 24.52
C LEU A 95 -76.89 12.03 24.47
N THR A 96 -77.57 11.47 23.46
CA THR A 96 -79.03 11.53 23.34
C THR A 96 -79.71 10.83 24.52
N ALA A 97 -79.26 9.64 24.91
CA ALA A 97 -79.80 8.92 26.07
C ALA A 97 -79.59 9.69 27.39
N LYS A 98 -78.43 10.35 27.57
CA LYS A 98 -78.17 11.19 28.74
C LYS A 98 -79.01 12.46 28.76
N VAL A 99 -79.22 13.12 27.62
CA VAL A 99 -80.11 14.29 27.51
C VAL A 99 -81.54 13.89 27.84
N THR A 100 -82.04 12.78 27.29
CA THR A 100 -83.37 12.26 27.61
C THR A 100 -83.51 11.89 29.10
N ALA A 101 -82.46 11.31 29.71
CA ALA A 101 -82.45 11.01 31.14
C ALA A 101 -82.47 12.28 32.01
N ILE A 102 -81.78 13.35 31.60
CA ILE A 102 -81.80 14.65 32.26
C ILE A 102 -83.17 15.33 32.11
N GLU A 103 -83.77 15.30 30.92
CA GLU A 103 -85.13 15.82 30.69
C GLU A 103 -86.16 15.07 31.53
N THR A 104 -86.04 13.74 31.62
CA THR A 104 -86.94 12.90 32.44
C THR A 104 -86.76 13.17 33.93
N ALA A 105 -85.52 13.34 34.41
CA ALA A 105 -85.24 13.69 35.81
C ALA A 105 -85.68 15.12 36.17
N THR A 106 -85.60 16.06 35.21
CA THR A 106 -86.04 17.45 35.38
C THR A 106 -87.57 17.55 35.40
N ASN A 107 -88.26 16.73 34.61
CA ASN A 107 -89.73 16.68 34.63
C ASN A 107 -90.30 15.90 35.82
N ALA A 108 -89.57 14.92 36.37
CA ALA A 108 -89.95 14.23 37.61
C ALA A 108 -89.70 15.08 38.88
N ALA A 109 -88.85 16.10 38.80
CA ALA A 109 -88.53 16.99 39.91
C ALA A 109 -89.44 18.24 39.97
N ASN A 110 -90.61 18.07 40.58
CA ASN A 110 -91.18 19.05 41.53
C ASN A 110 -91.70 20.42 41.03
N LEU A 111 -92.25 20.53 39.82
CA LEU A 111 -93.14 21.67 39.48
C LEU A 111 -94.57 21.25 39.13
N GLY A 112 -94.79 20.22 38.31
CA GLY A 112 -96.14 19.81 37.89
C GLY A 112 -97.06 19.37 39.05
N ASP A 113 -96.56 18.49 39.93
CA ASP A 113 -97.34 17.96 41.06
C ASP A 113 -97.59 19.03 42.14
N LYS A 114 -96.63 19.93 42.37
CA LYS A 114 -96.78 21.04 43.32
C LYS A 114 -97.76 22.09 42.80
N VAL A 115 -97.74 22.40 41.51
CA VAL A 115 -98.71 23.31 40.87
C VAL A 115 -100.11 22.69 40.92
N THR A 116 -100.25 21.40 40.65
CA THR A 116 -101.53 20.68 40.76
C THR A 116 -102.06 20.65 42.20
N ALA A 117 -101.18 20.44 43.19
CA ALA A 117 -101.56 20.47 44.61
C ALA A 117 -101.98 21.88 45.09
N ILE A 118 -101.30 22.94 44.63
CA ILE A 118 -101.67 24.32 44.91
C ILE A 118 -103.00 24.67 44.24
N GLN A 119 -103.22 24.25 43.00
CA GLN A 119 -104.47 24.47 42.28
C GLN A 119 -105.65 23.79 43.00
N THR A 120 -105.49 22.52 43.39
CA THR A 120 -106.52 21.75 44.13
C THR A 120 -106.88 22.39 45.48
N LYS A 121 -105.91 23.05 46.14
CA LYS A 121 -106.13 23.75 47.42
C LYS A 121 -106.78 25.11 47.23
N THR A 122 -106.47 25.79 46.12
CA THR A 122 -107.07 27.07 45.73
C THR A 122 -108.55 26.88 45.34
N ASP A 123 -108.87 25.81 44.62
CA ASP A 123 -110.24 25.52 44.18
C ASP A 123 -111.19 25.14 45.34
N LYS A 124 -110.65 24.67 46.48
CA LYS A 124 -111.42 24.31 47.69
C LYS A 124 -111.64 25.46 48.70
N MET A 125 -110.90 26.55 48.58
CA MET A 125 -111.04 27.71 49.50
C MET A 125 -112.45 28.33 49.53
N PRO A 126 -113.19 28.46 48.41
CA PRO A 126 -114.53 29.04 48.43
C PRO A 126 -115.53 28.22 49.25
N ASP A 127 -115.45 26.89 49.21
CA ASP A 127 -116.34 25.97 49.92
C ASP A 127 -116.08 26.00 51.45
N ASP A 128 -114.81 26.04 51.85
CA ASP A 128 -114.40 26.10 53.26
C ASP A 128 -114.81 27.44 53.91
N LEU A 129 -114.64 28.57 53.19
CA LEU A 129 -115.10 29.89 53.62
C LEU A 129 -116.63 29.98 53.71
N GLY A 130 -117.34 29.37 52.76
CA GLY A 130 -118.81 29.27 52.80
C GLY A 130 -119.31 28.49 54.03
N THR A 131 -118.60 27.43 54.41
CA THR A 131 -118.95 26.59 55.55
C THR A 131 -118.73 27.30 56.90
N GLU A 132 -117.66 28.09 57.05
CA GLU A 132 -117.40 28.86 58.28
C GLU A 132 -118.32 30.09 58.41
N LEU A 133 -118.65 30.78 57.31
CA LEU A 133 -119.66 31.85 57.32
C LEU A 133 -121.05 31.33 57.72
N GLY A 134 -121.41 30.11 57.30
CA GLY A 134 -122.65 29.45 57.70
C GLY A 134 -122.74 29.13 59.21
N LYS A 135 -121.60 28.96 59.89
CA LYS A 135 -121.55 28.77 61.35
C LYS A 135 -121.73 30.09 62.11
N LEU A 136 -121.20 31.19 61.58
CA LEU A 136 -121.33 32.52 62.18
C LEU A 136 -122.76 33.09 62.02
N ALA A 137 -123.46 32.76 60.94
CA ALA A 137 -124.85 33.15 60.73
C ALA A 137 -125.85 32.44 61.67
N LYS A 138 -125.47 31.28 62.26
CA LYS A 138 -126.32 30.51 63.18
C LYS A 138 -126.18 30.89 64.66
N SER A 139 -125.21 31.74 65.03
CA SER A 139 -125.05 32.22 66.42
C SER A 139 -125.64 33.62 66.66
N ALA A 140 -126.29 34.22 65.65
CA ALA A 140 -126.82 35.59 65.67
C ALA A 140 -128.36 35.68 65.65
N GLU A 141 -129.10 34.64 66.03
CA GLU A 141 -130.54 34.75 66.32
C GLU A 141 -130.77 35.40 67.69
N LEU A 142 -130.69 36.72 67.71
CA LEU A 142 -131.21 37.59 68.77
C LEU A 142 -132.68 37.93 68.48
N ALA A 143 -133.55 37.72 69.48
CA ALA A 143 -134.72 38.52 69.90
C ALA A 143 -136.05 37.72 70.07
N PRO A 144 -137.03 38.20 70.87
CA PRO A 144 -137.00 39.26 71.89
C PRO A 144 -137.62 38.91 73.26
N LEU A 145 -137.06 39.50 74.32
CA LEU A 145 -137.77 39.89 75.55
C LEU A 145 -138.80 40.97 75.22
N VAL A 146 -140.03 40.84 75.73
CA VAL A 146 -140.88 41.92 76.33
C VAL A 146 -142.31 41.38 76.55
N LYS A 147 -142.77 41.44 77.82
CA LYS A 147 -144.11 41.86 78.32
C LYS A 147 -144.21 41.47 79.82
N THR A 148 -143.96 42.37 80.78
CA THR A 148 -144.82 43.40 81.41
C THR A 148 -145.92 42.88 82.34
N ALA A 149 -146.05 43.56 83.50
CA ALA A 149 -147.04 43.46 84.60
C ALA A 149 -146.65 42.43 85.70
N GLU A 150 -146.72 42.69 87.00
CA GLU A 150 -147.70 43.47 87.77
C GLU A 150 -147.09 44.16 89.02
N LEU A 151 -147.76 45.26 89.41
CA LEU A 151 -147.60 46.02 90.64
C LEU A 151 -148.40 45.37 91.79
N ASP A 152 -147.79 45.33 92.99
CA ASP A 152 -148.31 45.59 94.35
C ASP A 152 -149.68 44.99 94.81
N PRO A 153 -149.82 44.58 96.10
CA PRO A 153 -150.06 45.62 97.10
C PRO A 153 -149.48 45.39 98.50
N LEU A 154 -149.02 46.50 99.07
CA LEU A 154 -149.36 47.03 100.40
C LEU A 154 -150.15 46.15 101.39
N ALA A 155 -149.54 46.10 102.59
CA ALA A 155 -150.15 46.38 103.89
C ALA A 155 -151.12 45.36 104.52
N LYS A 156 -150.62 44.76 105.62
CA LYS A 156 -151.28 44.44 106.91
C LYS A 156 -150.27 43.57 107.68
N THR A 157 -150.01 43.61 108.98
CA THR A 157 -150.53 44.26 110.19
C THR A 157 -149.63 43.71 111.32
N ALA A 158 -149.36 44.54 112.33
CA ALA A 158 -149.18 44.19 113.74
C ALA A 158 -148.41 42.90 114.13
N GLU A 159 -147.24 43.07 114.78
CA GLU A 159 -147.12 42.70 116.20
C GLU A 159 -145.77 43.19 116.77
N LEU A 160 -145.88 43.93 117.87
CA LEU A 160 -144.78 44.44 118.67
C LEU A 160 -144.41 43.41 119.75
N ALA A 161 -143.13 43.02 119.72
CA ALA A 161 -142.25 42.73 120.86
C ALA A 161 -142.41 41.40 121.62
N PRO A 162 -141.41 41.00 122.44
CA PRO A 162 -140.05 41.53 122.65
C PRO A 162 -138.93 40.46 122.53
N LEU A 163 -137.65 40.85 122.38
CA LEU A 163 -136.50 40.10 122.95
C LEU A 163 -135.18 40.87 122.74
N ALA A 164 -134.79 41.58 123.79
CA ALA A 164 -133.48 42.16 123.95
C ALA A 164 -132.45 41.06 124.35
N LYS A 165 -131.37 40.92 123.57
CA LYS A 165 -130.05 40.49 124.06
C LYS A 165 -129.06 41.62 123.80
N THR A 166 -129.07 42.62 124.69
CA THR A 166 -128.28 43.86 124.55
C THR A 166 -126.75 43.64 124.62
N ALA A 167 -126.26 42.49 125.13
CA ALA A 167 -124.83 42.21 125.27
C ALA A 167 -124.13 41.87 123.94
N ASP A 168 -124.73 41.05 123.06
CA ASP A 168 -124.12 40.67 121.78
C ASP A 168 -124.03 41.87 120.82
N VAL A 169 -125.07 42.70 120.81
CA VAL A 169 -125.11 43.95 120.05
C VAL A 169 -124.03 44.92 120.55
N ALA A 170 -123.80 45.01 121.86
CA ALA A 170 -122.73 45.84 122.42
C ALA A 170 -121.33 45.32 122.07
N ALA A 171 -121.10 44.00 122.06
CA ALA A 171 -119.83 43.40 121.67
C ALA A 171 -119.54 43.53 120.16
N ILE A 172 -120.57 43.36 119.31
CA ILE A 172 -120.49 43.63 117.87
C ILE A 172 -120.18 45.10 117.66
N LYS A 173 -120.92 46.01 118.32
CA LYS A 173 -120.67 47.44 118.24
C LYS A 173 -119.26 47.82 118.68
N ALA A 174 -118.75 47.26 119.78
CA ALA A 174 -117.37 47.51 120.21
C ALA A 174 -116.33 47.05 119.17
N LYS A 175 -116.50 45.87 118.56
CA LYS A 175 -115.63 45.41 117.46
C LYS A 175 -115.80 46.28 116.20
N THR A 176 -117.02 46.68 115.87
CA THR A 176 -117.30 47.54 114.71
C THR A 176 -116.73 48.94 114.91
N ASP A 177 -116.81 49.50 116.13
CA ASP A 177 -116.26 50.80 116.50
C ASP A 177 -114.72 50.79 116.46
N THR A 178 -114.06 49.62 116.67
CA THR A 178 -112.59 49.50 116.57
C THR A 178 -112.08 49.21 115.16
N ILE A 179 -112.90 48.68 114.23
CA ILE A 179 -112.48 48.38 112.84
C ILE A 179 -111.86 49.61 112.14
N PRO A 180 -112.43 50.83 112.19
CA PRO A 180 -111.82 52.01 111.58
C PRO A 180 -110.44 52.32 112.13
N ALA A 181 -110.24 52.18 113.44
CA ALA A 181 -108.96 52.42 114.10
C ALA A 181 -107.91 51.36 113.70
N ASP A 182 -108.30 50.08 113.66
CA ASP A 182 -107.42 48.98 113.25
C ASP A 182 -107.00 49.08 111.77
N LEU A 183 -107.94 49.43 110.89
CA LEU A 183 -107.63 49.69 109.48
C LEU A 183 -106.66 50.87 109.35
N THR A 184 -106.91 51.96 110.09
CA THR A 184 -106.03 53.13 110.09
C THR A 184 -104.62 52.73 110.55
N ALA A 185 -104.49 51.98 111.64
CA ALA A 185 -103.19 51.52 112.13
C ALA A 185 -102.46 50.63 111.12
N LYS A 186 -103.17 49.72 110.45
CA LYS A 186 -102.60 48.87 109.38
C LYS A 186 -102.17 49.70 108.17
N VAL A 187 -102.98 50.66 107.74
CA VAL A 187 -102.65 51.56 106.62
C VAL A 187 -101.41 52.38 106.97
N THR A 188 -101.35 52.99 108.15
CA THR A 188 -100.18 53.74 108.62
C THR A 188 -98.93 52.87 108.71
N ALA A 189 -99.05 51.62 109.19
CA ALA A 189 -97.93 50.68 109.25
C ALA A 189 -97.43 50.29 107.84
N ILE A 190 -98.35 50.10 106.89
CA ILE A 190 -98.02 49.84 105.48
C ILE A 190 -97.35 51.05 104.85
N GLU A 191 -97.88 52.26 105.05
CA GLU A 191 -97.29 53.51 104.57
C GLU A 191 -95.89 53.72 105.15
N THR A 192 -95.72 53.50 106.46
CA THR A 192 -94.42 53.63 107.13
C THR A 192 -93.42 52.60 106.60
N ALA A 193 -93.83 51.34 106.43
CA ALA A 193 -92.96 50.29 105.87
C ALA A 193 -92.61 50.56 104.40
N THR A 194 -93.56 51.08 103.62
CA THR A 194 -93.38 51.47 102.22
C THR A 194 -92.42 52.64 102.09
N ASN A 195 -92.57 53.65 102.95
CA ASN A 195 -91.69 54.81 103.01
C ASN A 195 -90.29 54.43 103.52
N ALA A 196 -90.17 53.61 104.57
CA ALA A 196 -88.89 53.12 105.08
C ALA A 196 -88.15 52.21 104.07
N ALA A 197 -88.87 51.51 103.20
CA ALA A 197 -88.29 50.69 102.14
C ALA A 197 -87.65 51.53 101.01
N ASN A 198 -87.84 52.86 101.01
CA ASN A 198 -87.28 53.81 100.04
C ASN A 198 -87.39 53.31 98.60
N LEU A 199 -88.56 52.78 98.21
CA LEU A 199 -88.74 52.14 96.90
C LEU A 199 -88.50 53.13 95.75
N GLY A 200 -88.83 54.42 95.92
CA GLY A 200 -88.55 55.48 94.94
C GLY A 200 -87.04 55.66 94.66
N ASP A 201 -86.20 55.65 95.70
CA ASP A 201 -84.75 55.76 95.55
C ASP A 201 -84.17 54.54 94.83
N LYS A 202 -84.67 53.35 95.16
CA LYS A 202 -84.24 52.11 94.49
C LYS A 202 -84.62 52.11 93.01
N VAL A 203 -85.82 52.56 92.67
CA VAL A 203 -86.27 52.72 91.27
C VAL A 203 -85.39 53.73 90.54
N THR A 204 -85.09 54.88 91.17
CA THR A 204 -84.22 55.91 90.58
C THR A 204 -82.79 55.41 90.38
N ALA A 205 -82.25 54.64 91.33
CA ALA A 205 -80.93 54.04 91.22
C ALA A 205 -80.86 52.96 90.13
N ILE A 206 -81.93 52.17 89.95
CA ILE A 206 -82.06 51.23 88.83
C ILE A 206 -82.11 51.99 87.52
N GLN A 207 -82.94 53.02 87.40
CA GLN A 207 -83.04 53.84 86.20
C GLN A 207 -81.67 54.43 85.81
N THR A 208 -80.95 55.02 86.77
CA THR A 208 -79.61 55.58 86.52
C THR A 208 -78.61 54.53 86.03
N LYS A 209 -78.68 53.29 86.55
CA LYS A 209 -77.83 52.19 86.07
C LYS A 209 -78.24 51.73 84.66
N THR A 210 -79.54 51.64 84.38
CA THR A 210 -80.08 51.32 83.06
C THR A 210 -79.65 52.36 82.02
N ASP A 211 -79.71 53.64 82.36
CA ASP A 211 -79.29 54.73 81.46
C ASP A 211 -77.80 54.62 81.15
N LYS A 212 -76.95 54.41 82.18
CA LYS A 212 -75.51 54.18 81.98
C LYS A 212 -75.19 52.97 81.11
N ILE A 213 -75.93 51.86 81.29
CA ILE A 213 -75.78 50.67 80.44
C ILE A 213 -76.17 51.00 79.00
N THR A 214 -77.27 51.72 78.82
CA THR A 214 -77.77 52.13 77.50
C THR A 214 -76.76 53.02 76.78
N ASP A 215 -76.21 54.02 77.47
CA ASP A 215 -75.21 54.93 76.92
C ASP A 215 -73.92 54.18 76.55
N THR A 216 -73.43 53.29 77.43
CA THR A 216 -72.20 52.51 77.20
C THR A 216 -72.36 51.56 76.03
N LEU A 217 -73.45 50.77 75.99
CA LEU A 217 -73.72 49.86 74.88
C LEU A 217 -73.97 50.62 73.58
N GLY A 218 -74.62 51.78 73.63
CA GLY A 218 -74.79 52.66 72.48
C GLY A 218 -73.45 53.10 71.89
N ALA A 219 -72.52 53.57 72.74
CA ALA A 219 -71.19 53.96 72.33
C ALA A 219 -70.38 52.79 71.76
N ASP A 220 -70.41 51.62 72.40
CA ASP A 220 -69.71 50.42 71.93
C ASP A 220 -70.25 49.94 70.57
N VAL A 221 -71.57 49.94 70.38
CA VAL A 221 -72.20 49.58 69.09
C VAL A 221 -71.80 50.56 67.99
N ILE A 222 -71.73 51.86 68.28
CA ILE A 222 -71.26 52.86 67.32
C ILE A 222 -69.79 52.62 66.96
N ALA A 223 -68.93 52.35 67.95
CA ALA A 223 -67.51 52.10 67.73
C ALA A 223 -67.24 50.80 66.95
N ILE A 224 -67.99 49.72 67.26
CA ILE A 224 -67.95 48.46 66.53
C ILE A 224 -68.40 48.69 65.09
N ARG A 225 -69.54 49.36 64.91
CA ARG A 225 -70.06 49.67 63.57
C ARG A 225 -69.05 50.45 62.74
N ALA A 226 -68.44 51.50 63.31
CA ALA A 226 -67.41 52.27 62.60
C ALA A 226 -66.23 51.39 62.15
N LYS A 227 -65.74 50.47 62.99
CA LYS A 227 -64.69 49.51 62.60
C LYS A 227 -65.17 48.50 61.56
N THR A 228 -66.40 48.00 61.70
CA THR A 228 -67.01 47.06 60.76
C THR A 228 -67.21 47.71 59.38
N ASP A 229 -67.67 48.95 59.33
CA ASP A 229 -67.90 49.71 58.09
C ASP A 229 -66.60 50.00 57.33
N THR A 230 -65.44 50.06 58.02
CA THR A 230 -64.13 50.24 57.38
C THR A 230 -63.51 48.96 56.82
N ILE A 231 -63.90 47.76 57.30
CA ILE A 231 -63.32 46.48 56.85
C ILE A 231 -63.46 46.27 55.33
N PRO A 232 -64.64 46.49 54.70
CA PRO A 232 -64.78 46.31 53.26
C PRO A 232 -63.84 47.22 52.44
N ALA A 233 -63.69 48.48 52.85
CA ALA A 233 -62.83 49.44 52.17
C ALA A 233 -61.35 49.07 52.30
N ASP A 234 -60.89 48.70 53.51
CA ASP A 234 -59.52 48.26 53.75
C ASP A 234 -59.17 46.98 52.99
N LEU A 235 -60.09 46.01 52.98
CA LEU A 235 -59.89 44.76 52.25
C LEU A 235 -59.85 45.01 50.75
N THR A 236 -60.73 45.88 50.24
CA THR A 236 -60.72 46.30 48.83
C THR A 236 -59.39 46.95 48.47
N ALA A 237 -58.90 47.91 49.27
CA ALA A 237 -57.63 48.57 49.04
C ALA A 237 -56.43 47.60 49.04
N LYS A 238 -56.41 46.64 49.97
CA LYS A 238 -55.38 45.59 50.01
C LYS A 238 -55.44 44.67 48.79
N VAL A 239 -56.63 44.24 48.38
CA VAL A 239 -56.82 43.41 47.18
C VAL A 239 -56.36 44.15 45.93
N THR A 240 -56.77 45.41 45.75
CA THR A 240 -56.33 46.23 44.60
C THR A 240 -54.82 46.46 44.58
N ALA A 241 -54.18 46.66 45.74
CA ALA A 241 -52.73 46.79 45.82
C ALA A 241 -52.01 45.49 45.41
N ILE A 242 -52.53 44.33 45.82
CA ILE A 242 -52.01 43.01 45.43
C ILE A 242 -52.18 42.78 43.92
N GLU A 243 -53.36 43.07 43.37
CA GLU A 243 -53.63 42.97 41.94
C GLU A 243 -52.72 43.88 41.12
N THR A 244 -52.53 45.13 41.55
CA THR A 244 -51.64 46.08 40.88
C THR A 244 -50.19 45.62 40.90
N ALA A 245 -49.70 45.15 42.05
CA ALA A 245 -48.32 44.64 42.17
C ALA A 245 -48.10 43.35 41.35
N THR A 246 -49.10 42.47 41.33
CA THR A 246 -49.08 41.22 40.55
C THR A 246 -49.09 41.51 39.05
N ASN A 247 -49.94 42.43 38.62
CA ASN A 247 -50.02 42.85 37.22
C ASN A 247 -48.73 43.57 36.79
N ALA A 248 -48.19 44.47 37.60
CA ALA A 248 -46.93 45.17 37.30
C ALA A 248 -45.70 44.24 37.22
N ALA A 249 -45.75 43.07 37.87
CA ALA A 249 -44.66 42.08 37.80
C ALA A 249 -44.54 41.41 36.42
N ASN A 250 -45.53 41.60 35.53
CA ASN A 250 -45.57 41.11 34.14
C ASN A 250 -45.07 39.65 34.03
N LEU A 251 -45.56 38.77 34.90
CA LEU A 251 -45.09 37.39 34.96
C LEU A 251 -45.34 36.63 33.64
N GLY A 252 -46.44 36.96 32.94
CA GLY A 252 -46.72 36.45 31.59
C GLY A 252 -45.61 36.78 30.61
N ASP A 253 -45.22 38.05 30.49
CA ASP A 253 -44.15 38.49 29.58
C ASP A 253 -42.82 37.80 29.89
N LYS A 254 -42.50 37.63 31.18
CA LYS A 254 -41.28 36.92 31.60
C LYS A 254 -41.32 35.44 31.20
N VAL A 255 -42.46 34.77 31.37
CA VAL A 255 -42.65 33.38 30.95
C VAL A 255 -42.55 33.26 29.43
N THR A 256 -43.19 34.15 28.67
CA THR A 256 -43.10 34.19 27.20
C THR A 256 -41.67 34.46 26.72
N ALA A 257 -40.94 35.36 27.38
CA ALA A 257 -39.54 35.64 27.07
C ALA A 257 -38.63 34.44 27.35
N ILE A 258 -38.87 33.71 28.44
CA ILE A 258 -38.18 32.46 28.75
C ILE A 258 -38.49 31.42 27.68
N GLN A 259 -39.77 31.21 27.35
CA GLN A 259 -40.19 30.26 26.32
C GLN A 259 -39.49 30.55 24.97
N THR A 260 -39.50 31.81 24.54
CA THR A 260 -38.85 32.24 23.29
C THR A 260 -37.34 31.94 23.29
N LYS A 261 -36.65 32.11 24.43
CA LYS A 261 -35.23 31.76 24.55
C LYS A 261 -35.02 30.25 24.50
N THR A 262 -35.88 29.48 25.17
CA THR A 262 -35.85 28.02 25.15
C THR A 262 -36.07 27.47 23.74
N ASP A 263 -37.02 28.04 22.99
CA ASP A 263 -37.30 27.64 21.62
C ASP A 263 -36.08 27.90 20.72
N LYS A 264 -35.46 29.08 20.83
CA LYS A 264 -34.22 29.41 20.10
C LYS A 264 -33.05 28.47 20.42
N ILE A 265 -32.90 28.08 21.69
CA ILE A 265 -31.88 27.10 22.11
C ILE A 265 -32.17 25.75 21.45
N THR A 266 -33.43 25.32 21.47
CA THR A 266 -33.88 24.06 20.87
C THR A 266 -33.63 24.03 19.37
N ASP A 267 -33.97 25.11 18.66
CA ASP A 267 -33.75 25.24 17.22
C ASP A 267 -32.26 25.22 16.88
N THR A 268 -31.44 25.98 17.63
CA THR A 268 -29.98 26.05 17.41
C THR A 268 -29.33 24.69 17.63
N LEU A 269 -29.62 24.03 18.76
CA LEU A 269 -29.09 22.71 19.06
C LEU A 269 -29.58 21.66 18.07
N GLY A 270 -30.84 21.75 17.61
CA GLY A 270 -31.39 20.88 16.58
C GLY A 270 -30.62 21.01 15.26
N ALA A 271 -30.36 22.25 14.81
CA ALA A 271 -29.58 22.52 13.60
C ALA A 271 -28.13 22.02 13.73
N ASP A 272 -27.48 22.26 14.87
CA ASP A 272 -26.12 21.79 15.13
C ASP A 272 -26.05 20.25 15.12
N VAL A 273 -27.00 19.57 15.75
CA VAL A 273 -27.08 18.10 15.74
C VAL A 273 -27.29 17.56 14.33
N ILE A 274 -28.15 18.18 13.53
CA ILE A 274 -28.35 17.80 12.12
C ILE A 274 -27.06 17.99 11.31
N ALA A 275 -26.36 19.11 11.50
CA ALA A 275 -25.10 19.39 10.80
C ALA A 275 -23.97 18.42 11.21
N ILE A 276 -23.85 18.12 12.51
CA ILE A 276 -22.90 17.13 13.04
C ILE A 276 -23.25 15.74 12.49
N LYS A 277 -24.53 15.38 12.47
CA LYS A 277 -25.00 14.11 11.91
C LYS A 277 -24.68 14.00 10.43
N ALA A 278 -24.93 15.03 9.62
CA ALA A 278 -24.58 15.02 8.20
C ALA A 278 -23.07 14.84 7.97
N LYS A 279 -22.23 15.54 8.73
CA LYS A 279 -20.77 15.35 8.68
C LYS A 279 -20.38 13.93 9.10
N THR A 280 -20.94 13.42 10.18
CA THR A 280 -20.67 12.08 10.71
C THR A 280 -21.09 10.99 9.72
N ASP A 281 -22.27 11.13 9.11
CA ASP A 281 -22.83 10.19 8.12
C ASP A 281 -22.02 10.21 6.81
N SER A 282 -21.27 11.29 6.52
CA SER A 282 -20.40 11.41 5.33
C SER A 282 -19.04 10.73 5.50
N ILE A 283 -18.52 10.63 6.74
CA ILE A 283 -17.20 10.04 7.03
C ILE A 283 -17.00 8.64 6.41
N PRO A 284 -17.96 7.68 6.50
CA PRO A 284 -17.79 6.37 5.90
C PRO A 284 -17.69 6.40 4.38
N ALA A 285 -18.44 7.28 3.72
CA ALA A 285 -18.42 7.42 2.27
C ALA A 285 -17.12 8.06 1.79
N ASP A 286 -16.66 9.12 2.47
CA ASP A 286 -15.40 9.79 2.18
C ASP A 286 -14.21 8.84 2.36
N LEU A 287 -14.15 8.11 3.48
CA LEU A 287 -13.11 7.10 3.73
C LEU A 287 -13.16 5.96 2.71
N SER A 288 -14.34 5.56 2.26
CA SER A 288 -14.49 4.53 1.22
C SER A 288 -13.97 5.03 -0.14
N ALA A 289 -14.26 6.28 -0.51
CA ALA A 289 -13.77 6.90 -1.73
C ALA A 289 -12.24 7.08 -1.73
N ASP A 290 -11.68 7.52 -0.60
CA ASP A 290 -10.23 7.60 -0.40
C ASP A 290 -9.58 6.22 -0.52
N LEU A 291 -10.16 5.20 0.12
CA LEU A 291 -9.65 3.83 0.05
C LEU A 291 -9.69 3.27 -1.39
N VAL A 292 -10.76 3.55 -2.14
CA VAL A 292 -10.85 3.18 -3.57
C VAL A 292 -9.76 3.88 -4.38
N THR A 293 -9.55 5.18 -4.15
CA THR A 293 -8.52 5.96 -4.82
C THR A 293 -7.12 5.39 -4.56
N ILE A 294 -6.80 5.08 -3.30
CA ILE A 294 -5.54 4.45 -2.90
C ILE A 294 -5.39 3.08 -3.55
N LYS A 295 -6.45 2.26 -3.53
CA LYS A 295 -6.43 0.91 -4.11
C LYS A 295 -6.18 0.95 -5.62
N THR A 296 -6.78 1.89 -6.32
CA THR A 296 -6.53 2.11 -7.76
C THR A 296 -5.09 2.56 -7.97
N GLN A 297 -4.63 3.63 -7.31
CA GLN A 297 -3.28 4.16 -7.51
C GLN A 297 -2.18 3.11 -7.21
N VAL A 298 -2.29 2.39 -6.09
CA VAL A 298 -1.33 1.35 -5.71
C VAL A 298 -1.46 0.13 -6.62
N GLY A 299 -2.68 -0.35 -6.84
CA GLY A 299 -2.95 -1.59 -7.56
C GLY A 299 -2.74 -1.49 -9.06
N THR A 300 -3.45 -0.57 -9.73
CA THR A 300 -3.44 -0.47 -11.20
C THR A 300 -2.24 0.32 -11.69
N ASP A 301 -1.86 1.41 -11.02
CA ASP A 301 -0.89 2.32 -11.63
C ASP A 301 0.54 1.91 -11.22
N MET A 302 0.79 1.84 -9.92
CA MET A 302 2.13 1.54 -9.40
C MET A 302 2.52 0.08 -9.61
N ILE A 303 1.71 -0.87 -9.14
CA ILE A 303 2.05 -2.30 -9.25
C ILE A 303 2.07 -2.77 -10.71
N SER A 304 1.09 -2.41 -11.54
CA SER A 304 1.15 -2.79 -12.97
C SER A 304 2.29 -2.08 -13.71
N GLY A 305 2.59 -0.81 -13.38
CA GLY A 305 3.74 -0.10 -13.95
C GLY A 305 5.08 -0.73 -13.57
N ILE A 306 5.24 -1.17 -12.32
CA ILE A 306 6.41 -1.93 -11.86
C ILE A 306 6.48 -3.27 -12.61
N LYS A 307 5.36 -4.01 -12.70
CA LYS A 307 5.31 -5.29 -13.41
C LYS A 307 5.74 -5.12 -14.88
N ALA A 308 5.21 -4.13 -15.60
CA ALA A 308 5.57 -3.88 -16.99
C ALA A 308 7.07 -3.57 -17.16
N LYS A 309 7.68 -2.82 -16.23
CA LYS A 309 9.13 -2.59 -16.22
C LYS A 309 9.92 -3.87 -15.94
N THR A 310 9.48 -4.68 -14.99
CA THR A 310 10.10 -5.98 -14.66
C THR A 310 10.02 -6.97 -15.82
N ASP A 311 8.86 -7.05 -16.49
CA ASP A 311 8.66 -7.88 -17.68
C ASP A 311 9.63 -7.43 -18.79
N LYS A 312 9.73 -6.12 -19.06
CA LYS A 312 10.67 -5.56 -20.06
C LYS A 312 12.14 -5.87 -19.75
N ILE A 313 12.53 -5.81 -18.47
CA ILE A 313 13.88 -6.21 -18.03
C ILE A 313 14.11 -7.69 -18.30
N THR A 314 13.12 -8.53 -17.95
CA THR A 314 13.18 -9.98 -18.14
C THR A 314 13.34 -10.34 -19.62
N ASP A 315 12.54 -9.71 -20.49
CA ASP A 315 12.61 -9.93 -21.94
C ASP A 315 13.96 -9.48 -22.53
N THR A 316 14.44 -8.31 -22.12
CA THR A 316 15.73 -7.77 -22.60
C THR A 316 16.89 -8.66 -22.18
N LEU A 317 16.96 -9.02 -20.90
CA LEU A 317 18.00 -9.92 -20.39
C LEU A 317 17.90 -11.32 -21.00
N GLY A 318 16.68 -11.83 -21.22
CA GLY A 318 16.46 -13.11 -21.89
C GLY A 318 17.01 -13.10 -23.32
N ALA A 319 16.72 -12.05 -24.09
CA ALA A 319 17.25 -11.88 -25.45
C ALA A 319 18.78 -11.76 -25.46
N ASP A 320 19.35 -10.97 -24.54
CA ASP A 320 20.80 -10.81 -24.41
C ASP A 320 21.49 -12.13 -24.08
N VAL A 321 20.94 -12.91 -23.14
CA VAL A 321 21.46 -14.24 -22.78
C VAL A 321 21.40 -15.19 -23.97
N ILE A 322 20.31 -15.20 -24.74
CA ILE A 322 20.19 -16.02 -25.96
C ILE A 322 21.26 -15.61 -26.99
N ALA A 323 21.46 -14.31 -27.20
CA ALA A 323 22.45 -13.80 -28.16
C ALA A 323 23.89 -14.10 -27.73
N ILE A 324 24.21 -13.93 -26.44
CA ILE A 324 25.52 -14.30 -25.87
C ILE A 324 25.74 -15.80 -25.99
N LYS A 325 24.72 -16.61 -25.68
CA LYS A 325 24.78 -18.06 -25.82
C LYS A 325 25.05 -18.46 -27.27
N ALA A 326 24.35 -17.90 -28.23
CA ALA A 326 24.57 -18.19 -29.66
C ALA A 326 26.01 -17.86 -30.11
N LYS A 327 26.55 -16.69 -29.70
CA LYS A 327 27.95 -16.34 -29.97
C LYS A 327 28.94 -17.26 -29.25
N THR A 328 28.63 -17.68 -28.03
CA THR A 328 29.48 -18.59 -27.25
C THR A 328 29.50 -19.98 -27.87
N ASP A 329 28.34 -20.48 -28.29
CA ASP A 329 28.18 -21.80 -28.92
C ASP A 329 28.87 -21.86 -30.30
N SER A 330 29.09 -20.73 -30.99
CA SER A 330 29.80 -20.70 -32.28
C SER A 330 31.33 -20.69 -32.15
N ILE A 331 31.88 -20.28 -31.00
CA ILE A 331 33.34 -20.20 -30.79
C ILE A 331 34.05 -21.53 -31.06
N PRO A 332 33.60 -22.70 -30.54
CA PRO A 332 34.31 -23.96 -30.77
C PRO A 332 34.38 -24.35 -32.26
N ALA A 333 33.29 -24.13 -33.01
CA ALA A 333 33.23 -24.44 -34.43
C ALA A 333 34.17 -23.52 -35.24
N ASP A 334 34.13 -22.21 -34.97
CA ASP A 334 35.02 -21.22 -35.61
C ASP A 334 36.49 -21.52 -35.31
N LEU A 335 36.81 -21.86 -34.05
CA LEU A 335 38.17 -22.18 -33.63
C LEU A 335 38.65 -23.47 -34.30
N THR A 336 37.79 -24.49 -34.38
CA THR A 336 38.08 -25.74 -35.08
C THR A 336 38.36 -25.48 -36.56
N ALA A 337 37.49 -24.72 -37.24
CA ALA A 337 37.67 -24.38 -38.65
C ALA A 337 38.99 -23.63 -38.89
N LYS A 338 39.34 -22.66 -38.03
CA LYS A 338 40.64 -21.95 -38.11
C LYS A 338 41.83 -22.87 -37.89
N VAL A 339 41.76 -23.78 -36.90
CA VAL A 339 42.83 -24.77 -36.64
C VAL A 339 42.99 -25.71 -37.83
N THR A 340 41.90 -26.26 -38.36
CA THR A 340 41.94 -27.13 -39.55
C THR A 340 42.49 -26.42 -40.78
N ALA A 341 42.17 -25.13 -40.98
CA ALA A 341 42.74 -24.34 -42.06
C ALA A 341 44.26 -24.16 -41.92
N ILE A 342 44.74 -23.91 -40.69
CA ILE A 342 46.18 -23.81 -40.38
C ILE A 342 46.88 -25.15 -40.61
N GLU A 343 46.31 -26.26 -40.12
CA GLU A 343 46.86 -27.61 -40.32
C GLU A 343 46.95 -27.95 -41.81
N THR A 344 45.89 -27.66 -42.57
CA THR A 344 45.85 -27.88 -44.03
C THR A 344 46.92 -27.05 -44.74
N ALA A 345 47.05 -25.77 -44.43
CA ALA A 345 48.07 -24.90 -45.02
C ALA A 345 49.50 -25.35 -44.65
N THR A 346 49.71 -25.79 -43.41
CA THR A 346 51.00 -26.31 -42.93
C THR A 346 51.37 -27.61 -43.62
N ASN A 347 50.41 -28.52 -43.77
CA ASN A 347 50.61 -29.79 -44.46
C ASN A 347 50.85 -29.57 -45.97
N ALA A 348 50.09 -28.70 -46.63
CA ALA A 348 50.26 -28.37 -48.05
C ALA A 348 51.60 -27.68 -48.38
N ALA A 349 52.24 -27.04 -47.40
CA ALA A 349 53.58 -26.48 -47.57
C ALA A 349 54.66 -27.57 -47.78
N ASN A 350 54.31 -28.85 -47.58
CA ASN A 350 55.15 -30.04 -47.74
C ASN A 350 56.55 -29.84 -47.12
N LEU A 351 56.58 -29.27 -45.91
CA LEU A 351 57.84 -28.98 -45.21
C LEU A 351 58.65 -30.25 -44.96
N GLY A 352 57.98 -31.38 -44.67
CA GLY A 352 58.60 -32.70 -44.59
C GLY A 352 59.33 -33.08 -45.88
N ASP A 353 58.63 -33.04 -47.03
CA ASP A 353 59.24 -33.37 -48.33
C ASP A 353 60.40 -32.44 -48.68
N LYS A 354 60.28 -31.15 -48.36
CA LYS A 354 61.37 -30.18 -48.58
C LYS A 354 62.58 -30.50 -47.71
N VAL A 355 62.39 -30.86 -46.44
CA VAL A 355 63.47 -31.30 -45.54
C VAL A 355 64.10 -32.60 -46.04
N THR A 356 63.30 -33.58 -46.46
CA THR A 356 63.80 -34.83 -47.05
C THR A 356 64.58 -34.58 -48.35
N ALA A 357 64.09 -33.70 -49.22
CA ALA A 357 64.78 -33.33 -50.47
C ALA A 357 66.11 -32.60 -50.21
N ILE A 358 66.16 -31.73 -49.19
CA ILE A 358 67.40 -31.11 -48.72
C ILE A 358 68.35 -32.20 -48.20
N GLN A 359 67.86 -33.11 -47.35
CA GLN A 359 68.66 -34.21 -46.80
C GLN A 359 69.27 -35.07 -47.92
N THR A 360 68.47 -35.49 -48.91
CA THR A 360 68.96 -36.28 -50.05
C THR A 360 70.02 -35.54 -50.87
N LYS A 361 69.88 -34.21 -51.05
CA LYS A 361 70.92 -33.41 -51.72
C LYS A 361 72.20 -33.35 -50.89
N THR A 362 72.09 -33.18 -49.58
CA THR A 362 73.22 -33.19 -48.64
C THR A 362 73.96 -34.54 -48.65
N ASP A 363 73.22 -35.64 -48.64
CA ASP A 363 73.79 -36.99 -48.68
C ASP A 363 74.54 -37.21 -50.00
N LYS A 364 73.96 -36.84 -51.15
CA LYS A 364 74.65 -36.90 -52.45
C LYS A 364 75.93 -36.08 -52.51
N ILE A 365 75.91 -34.87 -51.94
CA ILE A 365 77.12 -34.03 -51.84
C ILE A 365 78.17 -34.75 -51.00
N THR A 366 77.77 -35.32 -49.87
CA THR A 366 78.66 -36.05 -48.96
C THR A 366 79.28 -37.28 -49.64
N ASP A 367 78.47 -38.08 -50.35
CA ASP A 367 78.93 -39.25 -51.08
C ASP A 367 79.89 -38.87 -52.22
N THR A 368 79.55 -37.83 -52.98
CA THR A 368 80.39 -37.36 -54.10
C THR A 368 81.73 -36.84 -53.59
N LEU A 369 81.72 -35.99 -52.57
CA LEU A 369 82.95 -35.49 -51.95
C LEU A 369 83.76 -36.63 -51.31
N GLY A 370 83.10 -37.62 -50.70
CA GLY A 370 83.75 -38.80 -50.16
C GLY A 370 84.46 -39.61 -51.24
N ALA A 371 83.79 -39.87 -52.37
CA ALA A 371 84.36 -40.56 -53.52
C ALA A 371 85.54 -39.78 -54.14
N ASP A 372 85.39 -38.48 -54.31
CA ASP A 372 86.45 -37.60 -54.81
C ASP A 372 87.68 -37.62 -53.88
N VAL A 373 87.48 -37.54 -52.57
CA VAL A 373 88.55 -37.65 -51.57
C VAL A 373 89.25 -39.01 -51.64
N ILE A 374 88.50 -40.11 -51.76
CA ILE A 374 89.08 -41.46 -51.93
C ILE A 374 89.90 -41.53 -53.23
N ALA A 375 89.40 -41.00 -54.34
CA ALA A 375 90.09 -41.01 -55.63
C ALA A 375 91.36 -40.14 -55.61
N ILE A 376 91.28 -38.94 -55.02
CA ILE A 376 92.44 -38.07 -54.80
C ILE A 376 93.46 -38.79 -53.91
N LYS A 377 93.01 -39.43 -52.83
CA LYS A 377 93.87 -40.20 -51.93
C LYS A 377 94.56 -41.34 -52.66
N ALA A 378 93.85 -42.12 -53.46
CA ALA A 378 94.44 -43.22 -54.24
C ALA A 378 95.50 -42.72 -55.23
N LYS A 379 95.22 -41.63 -55.96
CA LYS A 379 96.22 -40.98 -56.81
C LYS A 379 97.42 -40.51 -56.00
N THR A 380 97.19 -39.86 -54.85
CA THR A 380 98.25 -39.36 -53.96
C THR A 380 99.12 -40.50 -53.41
N ASP A 381 98.50 -41.60 -52.98
CA ASP A 381 99.18 -42.79 -52.44
C ASP A 381 100.00 -43.53 -53.52
N SER A 382 99.64 -43.39 -54.81
CA SER A 382 100.39 -43.99 -55.93
C SER A 382 101.63 -43.19 -56.35
N ILE A 383 101.70 -41.89 -56.00
CA ILE A 383 102.82 -41.00 -56.35
C ILE A 383 104.17 -41.57 -55.86
N PRO A 384 104.34 -41.99 -54.59
CA PRO A 384 105.61 -42.54 -54.12
C PRO A 384 106.06 -43.79 -54.88
N ALA A 385 105.13 -44.70 -55.19
CA ALA A 385 105.43 -45.93 -55.93
C ALA A 385 105.82 -45.64 -57.39
N ASP A 386 105.07 -44.75 -58.07
CA ASP A 386 105.38 -44.31 -59.43
C ASP A 386 106.73 -43.57 -59.51
N LEU A 387 107.00 -42.67 -58.55
CA LEU A 387 108.30 -42.00 -58.46
C LEU A 387 109.43 -43.02 -58.22
N THR A 388 109.22 -43.99 -57.33
CA THR A 388 110.20 -45.05 -57.07
C THR A 388 110.46 -45.86 -58.34
N ALA A 389 109.43 -46.29 -59.06
CA ALA A 389 109.57 -47.04 -60.31
C ALA A 389 110.31 -46.23 -61.38
N LYS A 390 110.02 -44.93 -61.52
CA LYS A 390 110.75 -44.03 -62.43
C LYS A 390 112.21 -43.86 -62.02
N VAL A 391 112.51 -43.70 -60.73
CA VAL A 391 113.88 -43.61 -60.21
C VAL A 391 114.64 -44.90 -60.48
N THR A 392 114.05 -46.07 -60.19
CA THR A 392 114.65 -47.38 -60.47
C THR A 392 114.90 -47.59 -61.96
N ALA A 393 113.99 -47.15 -62.85
CA ALA A 393 114.18 -47.22 -64.29
C ALA A 393 115.37 -46.34 -64.74
N ILE A 394 115.53 -45.14 -64.16
CA ILE A 394 116.67 -44.25 -64.41
C ILE A 394 117.98 -44.88 -63.90
N GLU A 395 117.98 -45.42 -62.69
CA GLU A 395 119.14 -46.13 -62.11
C GLU A 395 119.56 -47.31 -62.99
N THR A 396 118.59 -48.10 -63.46
CA THR A 396 118.83 -49.25 -64.35
C THR A 396 119.40 -48.80 -65.70
N ALA A 397 118.84 -47.76 -66.31
CA ALA A 397 119.36 -47.20 -67.56
C ALA A 397 120.78 -46.61 -67.40
N THR A 398 121.06 -45.98 -66.26
CA THR A 398 122.39 -45.42 -65.94
C THR A 398 123.42 -46.53 -65.74
N ASN A 399 123.04 -47.61 -65.05
CA ASN A 399 123.91 -48.77 -64.85
C ASN A 399 124.14 -49.55 -66.15
N ALA A 400 123.11 -49.72 -67.00
CA ALA A 400 123.22 -50.38 -68.30
C ALA A 400 124.06 -49.59 -69.31
N ALA A 401 124.19 -48.27 -69.16
CA ALA A 401 125.06 -47.45 -69.99
C ALA A 401 126.57 -47.74 -69.78
N ASN A 402 126.92 -48.55 -68.77
CA ASN A 402 128.27 -49.05 -68.50
C ASN A 402 129.33 -47.93 -68.51
N LEU A 403 128.96 -46.76 -67.96
CA LEU A 403 129.82 -45.58 -67.88
C LEU A 403 131.10 -45.88 -67.10
N GLY A 404 131.02 -46.67 -66.02
CA GLY A 404 132.18 -47.12 -65.25
C GLY A 404 133.14 -48.00 -66.07
N ASP A 405 132.61 -48.92 -66.88
CA ASP A 405 133.42 -49.80 -67.73
C ASP A 405 134.08 -49.02 -68.88
N LYS A 406 133.38 -48.05 -69.46
CA LYS A 406 133.93 -47.16 -70.49
C LYS A 406 135.05 -46.26 -69.96
N VAL A 407 134.88 -45.70 -68.75
CA VAL A 407 135.94 -44.92 -68.07
C VAL A 407 137.14 -45.79 -67.76
N THR A 408 136.92 -47.03 -67.29
CA THR A 408 138.00 -47.98 -67.01
C THR A 408 138.76 -48.36 -68.29
N ALA A 409 138.07 -48.62 -69.41
CA ALA A 409 138.70 -48.96 -70.69
C ALA A 409 139.57 -47.82 -71.26
N ILE A 410 139.15 -46.56 -71.07
CA ILE A 410 139.96 -45.38 -71.45
C ILE A 410 141.21 -45.27 -70.56
N GLN A 411 141.06 -45.51 -69.25
CA GLN A 411 142.19 -45.50 -68.32
C GLN A 411 143.25 -46.54 -68.70
N THR A 412 142.84 -47.78 -68.98
CA THR A 412 143.78 -48.87 -69.36
C THR A 412 144.52 -48.59 -70.66
N LYS A 413 143.89 -47.86 -71.60
CA LYS A 413 144.52 -47.49 -72.88
C LYS A 413 145.53 -46.34 -72.71
N THR A 414 145.23 -45.42 -71.80
CA THR A 414 146.12 -44.29 -71.43
C THR A 414 147.37 -44.79 -70.68
N ASP A 415 147.22 -45.75 -69.78
CA ASP A 415 148.33 -46.28 -68.97
C ASP A 415 149.34 -47.11 -69.78
N LYS A 416 148.95 -47.61 -70.97
CA LYS A 416 149.79 -48.45 -71.85
C LYS A 416 150.61 -47.65 -72.89
N MET A 417 150.21 -46.40 -73.17
CA MET A 417 150.90 -45.53 -74.13
C MET A 417 152.39 -45.31 -73.82
N PRO A 418 152.82 -45.04 -72.57
CA PRO A 418 154.23 -44.80 -72.26
C PRO A 418 155.12 -46.01 -72.54
N SER A 419 154.64 -47.23 -72.28
CA SER A 419 155.40 -48.46 -72.53
C SER A 419 155.52 -48.79 -74.03
N ASP A 420 154.47 -48.51 -74.80
CA ASP A 420 154.45 -48.80 -76.24
C ASP A 420 155.34 -47.81 -77.01
N LEU A 421 155.30 -46.52 -76.66
CA LEU A 421 156.19 -45.48 -77.20
C LEU A 421 157.67 -45.77 -76.87
N ASN A 422 157.96 -46.22 -75.65
CA ASN A 422 159.32 -46.56 -75.24
C ASN A 422 159.88 -47.77 -76.00
N ALA A 423 159.03 -48.74 -76.37
CA ALA A 423 159.43 -49.89 -77.18
C ALA A 423 159.77 -49.51 -78.64
N GLU A 424 159.08 -48.54 -79.23
CA GLU A 424 159.42 -48.01 -80.56
C GLU A 424 160.71 -47.19 -80.55
N LEU A 425 160.94 -46.38 -79.51
CA LEU A 425 162.16 -45.58 -79.39
C LEU A 425 163.43 -46.45 -79.35
N ILE A 426 163.35 -47.61 -78.69
CA ILE A 426 164.43 -48.62 -78.65
C ILE A 426 164.70 -49.22 -80.05
N LYS A 427 163.65 -49.50 -80.84
CA LYS A 427 163.80 -50.00 -82.22
C LYS A 427 164.50 -48.97 -83.11
N LEU A 428 164.10 -47.70 -83.02
CA LEU A 428 164.71 -46.59 -83.77
C LEU A 428 166.19 -46.37 -83.41
N THR A 429 166.53 -46.46 -82.12
CA THR A 429 167.93 -46.34 -81.65
C THR A 429 168.82 -47.47 -82.20
N THR A 430 168.27 -48.69 -82.30
CA THR A 430 168.98 -49.86 -82.85
C THR A 430 169.23 -49.71 -84.36
N ILE A 431 168.27 -49.13 -85.09
CA ILE A 431 168.41 -48.84 -86.53
C ILE A 431 169.41 -47.70 -86.77
N GLY A 432 169.39 -46.65 -85.95
CA GLY A 432 170.34 -45.53 -86.04
C GLY A 432 171.80 -45.98 -85.89
N ASN A 433 172.06 -46.92 -84.98
CA ASN A 433 173.40 -47.48 -84.78
C ASN A 433 173.87 -48.38 -85.95
N ALA A 434 172.94 -49.02 -86.67
CA ALA A 434 173.29 -49.86 -87.82
C ALA A 434 173.63 -49.05 -89.09
N ILE A 435 173.12 -47.82 -89.20
CA ILE A 435 173.30 -46.97 -90.40
C ILE A 435 174.62 -46.17 -90.33
N ASN A 436 175.16 -45.92 -89.14
CA ASN A 436 176.29 -44.98 -88.98
C ASN A 436 177.70 -45.59 -89.10
N GLY A 437 177.86 -46.65 -89.89
CA GLY A 437 179.16 -46.89 -90.54
C GLY A 437 179.77 -48.27 -90.33
N ASN A 438 179.64 -49.11 -91.34
CA ASN A 438 180.84 -49.59 -92.01
C ASN A 438 180.56 -49.61 -93.53
N GLY A 439 181.49 -49.07 -94.31
CA GLY A 439 181.41 -49.12 -95.77
C GLY A 439 181.21 -50.56 -96.25
N HIS A 440 180.30 -50.72 -97.23
CA HIS A 440 179.73 -51.95 -97.79
C HIS A 440 178.44 -52.44 -97.14
N VAL A 441 177.28 -52.09 -97.69
CA VAL A 441 176.11 -53.01 -97.67
C VAL A 441 175.29 -52.89 -98.97
N THR A 442 175.41 -53.95 -99.77
CA THR A 442 174.69 -54.29 -101.00
C THR A 442 173.23 -54.68 -100.74
N ALA A 443 172.33 -54.36 -101.70
CA ALA A 443 170.99 -54.90 -102.01
C ALA A 443 169.97 -55.31 -100.89
N ALA A 444 170.40 -55.84 -99.75
CA ALA A 444 169.54 -56.28 -98.65
C ALA A 444 168.93 -55.14 -97.84
N ALA A 445 169.65 -54.02 -97.64
CA ALA A 445 169.12 -52.86 -96.88
C ALA A 445 167.91 -52.20 -97.58
N LYS A 446 167.89 -52.21 -98.92
CA LYS A 446 166.76 -51.72 -99.70
C LYS A 446 165.52 -52.61 -99.50
N ALA A 447 165.69 -53.93 -99.46
CA ALA A 447 164.58 -54.88 -99.29
C ALA A 447 163.94 -54.81 -97.89
N VAL A 448 164.74 -54.55 -96.84
CA VAL A 448 164.22 -54.43 -95.46
C VAL A 448 163.45 -53.12 -95.27
N LEU A 449 163.98 -51.99 -95.75
CA LEU A 449 163.27 -50.70 -95.70
C LEU A 449 161.95 -50.76 -96.49
N GLU A 450 161.95 -51.39 -97.67
CA GLU A 450 160.76 -51.52 -98.50
C GLU A 450 159.71 -52.49 -97.90
N SER A 451 160.15 -53.52 -97.17
CA SER A 451 159.27 -54.42 -96.42
C SER A 451 158.64 -53.74 -95.20
N SER A 452 159.43 -53.02 -94.40
CA SER A 452 158.94 -52.33 -93.20
C SER A 452 157.96 -51.21 -93.53
N PHE A 453 158.19 -50.46 -94.62
CA PHE A 453 157.28 -49.42 -95.07
C PHE A 453 155.92 -49.98 -95.53
N LYS A 454 155.89 -51.16 -96.17
CA LYS A 454 154.64 -51.80 -96.59
C LYS A 454 153.82 -52.34 -95.41
N GLN A 455 154.48 -52.85 -94.37
CA GLN A 455 153.79 -53.33 -93.17
C GLN A 455 153.16 -52.16 -92.40
N ALA A 456 153.87 -51.04 -92.24
CA ALA A 456 153.35 -49.84 -91.59
C ALA A 456 152.09 -49.27 -92.30
N ILE A 457 152.03 -49.32 -93.63
CA ILE A 457 150.84 -48.93 -94.40
C ILE A 457 149.66 -49.87 -94.15
N THR A 458 149.92 -51.15 -93.88
CA THR A 458 148.87 -52.17 -93.66
C THR A 458 148.27 -52.04 -92.25
N ASP A 459 149.11 -51.75 -91.25
CA ASP A 459 148.67 -51.68 -89.84
C ASP A 459 147.99 -50.34 -89.48
N ALA A 460 148.21 -49.27 -90.26
CA ALA A 460 147.62 -47.94 -90.02
C ALA A 460 146.13 -47.79 -90.43
N GLY A 461 145.52 -48.80 -91.07
CA GLY A 461 144.10 -48.76 -91.44
C GLY A 461 143.72 -47.69 -92.47
N GLN A 462 142.45 -47.68 -92.89
CA GLN A 462 141.97 -46.90 -94.04
C GLN A 462 142.12 -45.37 -93.87
N GLU A 463 142.03 -44.84 -92.66
CA GLU A 463 142.16 -43.40 -92.39
C GLU A 463 143.63 -42.95 -92.20
N GLY A 464 144.49 -43.78 -91.62
CA GLY A 464 145.92 -43.45 -91.44
C GLY A 464 146.73 -43.48 -92.74
N SER A 465 146.29 -44.26 -93.73
CA SER A 465 146.95 -44.40 -95.03
C SER A 465 146.67 -43.27 -96.04
N GLU A 466 145.71 -42.37 -95.73
CA GLU A 466 145.44 -41.14 -96.48
C GLU A 466 146.29 -39.97 -95.97
N TRP A 467 146.43 -39.83 -94.64
CA TRP A 467 147.32 -38.85 -94.02
C TRP A 467 148.78 -39.07 -94.43
N LEU A 468 149.30 -40.30 -94.30
CA LEU A 468 150.69 -40.61 -94.67
C LEU A 468 150.98 -40.37 -96.17
N ARG A 469 149.98 -40.55 -97.05
CA ARG A 469 150.14 -40.28 -98.50
C ARG A 469 150.18 -38.79 -98.81
N ASN A 470 149.44 -37.97 -98.08
CA ASN A 470 149.48 -36.53 -98.23
C ASN A 470 150.77 -35.94 -97.65
N GLU A 471 151.23 -36.43 -96.49
CA GLU A 471 152.47 -35.96 -95.86
C GLU A 471 153.71 -36.31 -96.70
N ILE A 472 153.76 -37.51 -97.29
CA ILE A 472 154.87 -37.91 -98.20
C ILE A 472 154.84 -37.08 -99.49
N LYS A 473 153.66 -36.70 -100.00
CA LYS A 473 153.56 -35.78 -101.14
C LYS A 473 154.11 -34.39 -100.79
N GLU A 474 153.92 -33.95 -99.56
CA GLU A 474 154.39 -32.65 -99.09
C GLU A 474 155.91 -32.66 -98.86
N ILE A 475 156.46 -33.72 -98.25
CA ILE A 475 157.91 -33.87 -98.03
C ILE A 475 158.68 -34.04 -99.35
N VAL A 476 158.14 -34.80 -100.32
CA VAL A 476 158.80 -35.01 -101.62
C VAL A 476 158.67 -33.79 -102.54
N SER A 477 157.77 -32.84 -102.24
CA SER A 477 157.58 -31.61 -103.03
C SER A 477 158.33 -30.39 -102.51
N GLN A 478 159.04 -30.46 -101.38
CA GLN A 478 159.84 -29.33 -100.90
C GLN A 478 161.24 -29.30 -101.54
N PRO A 479 161.64 -28.21 -102.23
CA PRO A 479 162.99 -28.04 -102.74
C PRO A 479 163.94 -27.61 -101.60
N SER A 480 165.08 -28.31 -101.49
CA SER A 480 166.22 -28.12 -100.56
C SER A 480 165.95 -28.37 -99.06
N PHE A 481 166.24 -29.58 -98.61
CA PHE A 481 166.45 -29.93 -97.20
C PHE A 481 167.97 -29.86 -96.92
N GLU A 482 168.45 -28.75 -96.35
CA GLU A 482 169.79 -28.70 -95.76
C GLU A 482 169.76 -29.37 -94.38
N ILE A 483 170.59 -30.39 -94.19
CA ILE A 483 170.80 -31.05 -92.90
C ILE A 483 171.74 -30.16 -92.06
N PRO A 484 171.29 -29.56 -90.94
CA PRO A 484 172.16 -28.76 -90.08
C PRO A 484 173.13 -29.69 -89.34
N THR A 485 174.43 -29.40 -89.42
CA THR A 485 175.51 -30.20 -88.81
C THR A 485 175.90 -29.74 -87.38
N ASP A 486 175.04 -29.00 -86.67
CA ASP A 486 175.35 -28.51 -85.31
C ASP A 486 174.54 -29.26 -84.24
N SER A 487 175.27 -29.88 -83.30
CA SER A 487 174.80 -30.84 -82.32
C SER A 487 174.39 -30.21 -80.97
N SER A 488 173.87 -28.98 -80.93
CA SER A 488 173.76 -28.23 -79.67
C SER A 488 172.41 -27.60 -79.31
N SER A 489 171.29 -28.00 -79.93
CA SER A 489 169.95 -27.51 -79.50
C SER A 489 168.87 -28.61 -79.51
N PRO A 490 168.12 -28.81 -78.40
CA PRO A 490 167.06 -29.81 -78.32
C PRO A 490 165.80 -29.33 -79.04
N LEU A 491 165.27 -30.18 -79.91
CA LEU A 491 164.00 -29.96 -80.60
C LEU A 491 162.84 -30.18 -79.63
N SER A 492 162.19 -29.08 -79.21
CA SER A 492 160.86 -29.13 -78.59
C SER A 492 159.79 -29.24 -79.67
N TRP A 493 158.85 -30.16 -79.51
CA TRP A 493 157.59 -30.16 -80.24
C TRP A 493 156.46 -30.09 -79.22
N ASP A 494 155.77 -28.95 -79.16
CA ASP A 494 154.45 -28.81 -78.53
C ASP A 494 153.41 -29.43 -79.48
N TRP A 495 152.72 -30.47 -79.02
CA TRP A 495 151.25 -30.57 -78.80
C TRP A 495 150.89 -32.02 -78.42
#